data_AF-A0A4P9X5F1-F1
#
_entry.id   AF-A0A4P9X5F1-F1
#
_cell.length_a   1.000
_cell.length_b   1.000
_cell.length_c   1.000
_cell.angle_alpha   90.00
_cell.angle_beta   90.00
_cell.angle_gamma   90.00
#
_symmetry.space_group_name_H-M   'P 1'
#
loop_
_entity.id
_entity.type
_entity.pdbx_description
1 polymer ?
#
loop_
_entity_poly.entity_id
_entity_poly.type
_entity_poly.pdbx_seq_one_letter_code
_entity_poly.pdbx_strand_id
1 'polypeptide(L)'
;MPAPTTALASQLQALAGTRNVLKSTTWRGGSLLFEGAQAYEMDRETLHALAVSGLDDLVAREPRFEAFRPTLFAAMLTRYDRRVHSVAENAQLDRSITAFLRLLSPHVLQQSALKVLEWLLRQFSINEFNVNAVMECVLPYHETMTFIMVIRLLAVPQDDPLWHWLDGVRRASMPLSRDLLVKRIHSEPALLQFIQTVLDRSVSAGIRHKTLWSWYLAVHAQYLSTAPAAAGGITDAMLRAVAPPIL
;
A
#
# COMPACT_ATOMS: atom_id res chain seq x y z
N MET A 1 -22.45 28.13 -27.79
CA MET A 1 -23.51 27.12 -27.59
C MET A 1 -22.85 25.74 -27.65
N PRO A 2 -22.67 25.01 -26.55
CA PRO A 2 -22.14 23.65 -26.61
C PRO A 2 -23.20 22.69 -27.18
N ALA A 3 -22.79 21.76 -28.05
CA ALA A 3 -23.67 20.82 -28.72
C ALA A 3 -24.30 19.81 -27.74
N PRO A 4 -25.54 19.33 -27.97
CA PRO A 4 -26.20 18.37 -27.09
C PRO A 4 -25.49 17.02 -27.14
N THR A 5 -25.03 16.55 -25.98
CA THR A 5 -24.52 15.19 -25.77
C THR A 5 -25.64 14.19 -26.05
N THR A 6 -25.55 13.48 -27.17
CA THR A 6 -26.54 12.47 -27.55
C THR A 6 -26.45 11.25 -26.62
N ALA A 7 -27.57 10.55 -26.41
CA ALA A 7 -27.63 9.34 -25.58
C ALA A 7 -26.62 8.25 -26.02
N LEU A 8 -26.22 8.25 -27.30
CA LEU A 8 -25.15 7.40 -27.81
C LEU A 8 -23.77 7.81 -27.29
N ALA A 9 -23.50 9.11 -27.16
CA ALA A 9 -22.24 9.61 -26.62
C ALA A 9 -22.11 9.29 -25.12
N SER A 10 -23.20 9.38 -24.35
CA SER A 10 -23.21 8.97 -22.94
C SER A 10 -23.09 7.45 -22.79
N GLN A 11 -23.73 6.67 -23.68
CA GLN A 11 -23.56 5.21 -23.75
C GLN A 11 -22.13 4.81 -24.13
N LEU A 12 -21.48 5.53 -25.06
CA LEU A 12 -20.09 5.30 -25.42
C LEU A 12 -19.13 5.67 -24.28
N GLN A 13 -19.42 6.70 -23.49
CA GLN A 13 -18.63 7.02 -22.29
C GLN A 13 -18.81 5.97 -21.18
N ALA A 14 -20.04 5.49 -20.96
CA ALA A 14 -20.30 4.39 -20.03
C ALA A 14 -19.59 3.10 -20.47
N LEU A 15 -19.59 2.80 -21.78
CA LEU A 15 -18.90 1.67 -22.37
C LEU A 15 -17.37 1.85 -22.44
N ALA A 16 -16.86 3.09 -22.51
CA ALA A 16 -15.43 3.37 -22.44
C ALA A 16 -14.86 3.00 -21.06
N GLY A 17 -15.65 3.15 -19.99
CA GLY A 17 -15.34 2.59 -18.67
C GLY A 17 -15.24 1.06 -18.68
N THR A 18 -16.09 0.38 -19.47
CA THR A 18 -16.12 -1.08 -19.61
C THR A 18 -15.08 -1.63 -20.60
N ARG A 19 -14.61 -0.83 -21.55
CA ARG A 19 -13.61 -1.22 -22.58
C ARG A 19 -12.20 -1.43 -22.01
N ASN A 20 -11.98 -1.07 -20.74
CA ASN A 20 -10.77 -1.40 -19.99
C ASN A 20 -10.60 -2.91 -19.70
N VAL A 21 -11.63 -3.72 -19.92
CA VAL A 21 -11.58 -5.18 -19.71
C VAL A 21 -10.72 -5.89 -20.78
N LEU A 22 -10.47 -5.27 -21.94
CA LEU A 22 -9.57 -5.81 -22.98
C LEU A 22 -8.17 -5.16 -22.96
N LYS A 23 -7.73 -4.65 -21.80
CA LYS A 23 -6.37 -4.14 -21.64
C LYS A 23 -5.38 -5.31 -21.68
N SER A 24 -4.47 -5.24 -22.66
CA SER A 24 -3.20 -5.96 -22.75
C SER A 24 -2.72 -6.54 -21.41
N THR A 25 -2.38 -7.84 -21.39
CA THR A 25 -1.72 -8.55 -20.28
C THR A 25 -0.33 -8.00 -19.93
N THR A 26 0.18 -7.05 -20.72
CA THR A 26 1.46 -6.37 -20.44
C THR A 26 1.31 -5.36 -19.32
N TRP A 27 2.13 -5.53 -18.28
CA TRP A 27 2.29 -4.56 -17.21
C TRP A 27 2.73 -3.22 -17.81
N ARG A 28 1.97 -2.15 -17.51
CA ARG A 28 2.29 -0.77 -17.93
C ARG A 28 2.49 0.17 -16.74
N GLY A 29 2.58 -0.38 -15.53
CA GLY A 29 2.98 0.38 -14.34
C GLY A 29 4.50 0.56 -14.29
N GLY A 30 4.96 1.43 -13.39
CA GLY A 30 6.39 1.50 -13.07
C GLY A 30 6.88 0.25 -12.34
N SER A 31 8.15 0.23 -11.96
CA SER A 31 8.76 -0.86 -11.20
C SER A 31 9.46 -0.33 -9.96
N LEU A 32 9.48 -1.12 -8.88
CA LEU A 32 10.28 -0.85 -7.69
C LEU A 32 11.75 -1.24 -7.88
N LEU A 33 12.04 -2.16 -8.81
CA LEU A 33 13.36 -2.78 -8.95
C LEU A 33 14.09 -2.41 -10.23
N PHE A 34 13.35 -2.08 -11.30
CA PHE A 34 13.90 -1.93 -12.63
C PHE A 34 13.59 -0.56 -13.21
N GLU A 35 14.52 -0.02 -13.99
CA GLU A 35 14.32 1.22 -14.73
C GLU A 35 14.26 0.96 -16.24
N GLY A 36 13.63 1.86 -16.99
CA GLY A 36 13.57 1.80 -18.45
C GLY A 36 12.87 0.55 -19.00
N ALA A 37 13.39 0.00 -20.10
CA ALA A 37 12.78 -1.11 -20.84
C ALA A 37 12.67 -2.40 -20.00
N GLN A 38 13.62 -2.64 -19.09
CA GLN A 38 13.63 -3.83 -18.22
C GLN A 38 12.38 -3.93 -17.34
N ALA A 39 11.79 -2.78 -16.96
CA ALA A 39 10.54 -2.76 -16.21
C ALA A 39 9.36 -3.32 -17.00
N TYR A 40 9.37 -3.30 -18.33
CA TYR A 40 8.25 -3.71 -19.16
C TYR A 40 8.47 -5.05 -19.87
N GLU A 41 9.72 -5.41 -20.14
CA GLU A 41 10.08 -6.58 -20.95
C GLU A 41 10.27 -7.88 -20.16
N MET A 42 10.37 -7.79 -18.83
CA MET A 42 10.57 -8.97 -17.99
C MET A 42 9.33 -9.88 -18.00
N ASP A 43 9.54 -11.16 -18.34
CA ASP A 43 8.51 -12.18 -18.34
C ASP A 43 8.09 -12.59 -16.91
N ARG A 44 6.92 -13.22 -16.81
CA ARG A 44 6.30 -13.52 -15.51
C ARG A 44 7.02 -14.64 -14.77
N GLU A 45 7.58 -15.60 -15.49
CA GLU A 45 8.33 -16.72 -14.94
C GLU A 45 9.65 -16.23 -14.31
N THR A 46 10.38 -15.35 -14.99
CA THR A 46 11.59 -14.71 -14.45
C THR A 46 11.28 -13.85 -13.23
N LEU A 47 10.21 -13.05 -13.29
CA LEU A 47 9.77 -12.26 -12.13
C LEU A 47 9.37 -13.17 -10.95
N HIS A 48 8.67 -14.27 -11.21
CA HIS A 48 8.29 -15.23 -10.18
C HIS A 48 9.52 -15.87 -9.53
N ALA A 49 10.50 -16.32 -10.32
CA ALA A 49 11.75 -16.88 -9.81
C ALA A 49 12.51 -15.87 -8.93
N LEU A 50 12.56 -14.61 -9.34
CA LEU A 50 13.15 -13.53 -8.55
C LEU A 50 12.42 -13.34 -7.22
N ALA A 51 11.09 -13.37 -7.24
CA ALA A 51 10.27 -13.23 -6.05
C ALA A 51 10.40 -14.42 -5.09
N VAL A 52 10.49 -15.65 -5.61
CA VAL A 52 10.75 -16.85 -4.81
C VAL A 52 12.12 -16.76 -4.13
N SER A 53 13.17 -16.31 -4.83
CA SER A 53 14.46 -16.04 -4.20
C SER A 53 14.36 -14.98 -3.09
N GLY A 54 13.60 -13.91 -3.31
CA GLY A 54 13.32 -12.92 -2.27
C GLY A 54 12.56 -13.49 -1.06
N LEU A 55 11.61 -14.40 -1.32
CA LEU A 55 10.87 -15.10 -0.28
C LEU A 55 11.80 -16.01 0.54
N ASP A 56 12.70 -16.74 -0.09
CA ASP A 56 13.66 -17.62 0.59
C ASP A 56 14.55 -16.83 1.57
N ASP A 57 15.07 -15.68 1.13
CA ASP A 57 15.84 -14.76 1.97
C ASP A 57 15.03 -14.24 3.17
N LEU A 58 13.72 -14.02 2.98
CA LEU A 58 12.81 -13.57 4.04
C LEU A 58 12.46 -14.70 5.02
N VAL A 59 12.20 -15.91 4.52
CA VAL A 59 11.91 -17.10 5.32
C VAL A 59 13.07 -17.44 6.26
N ALA A 60 14.31 -17.29 5.78
CA ALA A 60 15.51 -17.47 6.60
C ALA A 60 15.56 -16.52 7.82
N ARG A 61 14.88 -15.37 7.76
CA ARG A 61 14.82 -14.35 8.83
C ARG A 61 13.55 -14.44 9.67
N GLU A 62 12.42 -14.73 9.02
CA GLU A 62 11.10 -14.80 9.61
C GLU A 62 10.36 -16.00 9.00
N PRO A 63 10.41 -17.19 9.66
CA PRO A 63 9.87 -18.44 9.10
C PRO A 63 8.38 -18.40 8.78
N ARG A 64 7.61 -17.48 9.37
CA ARG A 64 6.17 -17.32 9.08
C ARG A 64 5.89 -16.98 7.61
N PHE A 65 6.86 -16.48 6.86
CA PHE A 65 6.71 -16.25 5.42
C PHE A 65 6.47 -17.53 4.62
N GLU A 66 6.91 -18.69 5.11
CA GLU A 66 6.80 -19.96 4.37
C GLU A 66 5.34 -20.35 4.13
N ALA A 67 4.44 -19.97 5.04
CA ALA A 67 3.00 -20.20 4.91
C ALA A 67 2.38 -19.56 3.64
N PHE A 68 3.03 -18.55 3.07
CA PHE A 68 2.56 -17.86 1.86
C PHE A 68 3.12 -18.45 0.57
N ARG A 69 4.12 -19.35 0.63
CA ARG A 69 4.67 -20.01 -0.55
C ARG A 69 3.61 -20.73 -1.39
N PRO A 70 2.74 -21.59 -0.82
CA PRO A 70 1.74 -22.30 -1.61
C PRO A 70 0.56 -21.41 -2.05
N THR A 71 0.44 -20.18 -1.55
CA THR A 71 -0.74 -19.32 -1.80
C THR A 71 -0.45 -18.08 -2.62
N LEU A 72 0.63 -17.35 -2.36
CA LEU A 72 0.98 -16.11 -3.07
C LEU A 72 2.14 -16.31 -4.04
N PHE A 73 2.95 -17.36 -3.85
CA PHE A 73 4.16 -17.64 -4.62
C PHE A 73 4.13 -19.03 -5.29
N ALA A 74 2.96 -19.65 -5.43
CA ALA A 74 2.83 -20.89 -6.16
C ALA A 74 3.06 -20.65 -7.66
N ALA A 75 3.79 -21.54 -8.33
CA ALA A 75 4.14 -21.40 -9.74
C ALA A 75 2.92 -21.28 -10.67
N MET A 76 1.79 -21.90 -10.31
CA MET A 76 0.52 -21.78 -11.05
C MET A 76 -0.01 -20.34 -11.13
N LEU A 77 0.41 -19.46 -10.20
CA LEU A 77 -0.08 -18.09 -10.12
C LEU A 77 0.53 -17.16 -11.17
N THR A 78 1.58 -17.56 -11.90
CA THR A 78 2.10 -16.78 -13.04
C THR A 78 1.05 -16.54 -14.13
N ARG A 79 0.06 -17.44 -14.22
CA ARG A 79 -1.06 -17.35 -15.16
C ARG A 79 -2.35 -16.84 -14.51
N TYR A 80 -2.33 -16.54 -13.21
CA TYR A 80 -3.49 -16.02 -12.50
C TYR A 80 -3.85 -14.63 -13.03
N ASP A 81 -5.15 -14.35 -13.18
CA ASP A 81 -5.64 -13.00 -13.45
C ASP A 81 -6.80 -12.69 -12.50
N ARG A 82 -6.50 -11.86 -11.49
CA ARG A 82 -7.44 -11.48 -10.44
C ARG A 82 -8.76 -10.93 -10.98
N ARG A 83 -8.76 -10.31 -12.17
CA ARG A 83 -9.93 -9.64 -12.74
C ARG A 83 -10.98 -10.62 -13.29
N VAL A 84 -10.61 -11.88 -13.51
CA VAL A 84 -11.54 -12.92 -14.01
C VAL A 84 -12.10 -13.82 -12.91
N HIS A 85 -11.63 -13.65 -11.66
CA HIS A 85 -12.06 -14.44 -10.50
C HIS A 85 -13.26 -13.82 -9.79
N SER A 86 -13.97 -14.64 -9.02
CA SER A 86 -15.13 -14.23 -8.25
C SER A 86 -14.78 -13.26 -7.10
N VAL A 87 -15.77 -12.53 -6.62
CA VAL A 87 -15.62 -11.63 -5.46
C VAL A 87 -15.14 -12.39 -4.22
N ALA A 88 -15.63 -13.60 -3.99
CA ALA A 88 -15.27 -14.41 -2.83
C ALA A 88 -13.81 -14.88 -2.87
N GLU A 89 -13.34 -15.33 -4.04
CA GLU A 89 -11.94 -15.72 -4.26
C GLU A 89 -11.00 -14.52 -4.09
N ASN A 90 -11.37 -13.38 -4.68
CA ASN A 90 -10.61 -12.14 -4.53
C ASN A 90 -10.54 -11.66 -3.08
N ALA A 91 -11.61 -11.81 -2.30
CA ALA A 91 -11.61 -11.50 -0.88
C ALA A 91 -10.68 -12.41 -0.07
N GLN A 92 -10.54 -13.70 -0.44
CA GLN A 92 -9.57 -14.60 0.18
C GLN A 92 -8.13 -14.23 -0.17
N LEU A 93 -7.89 -13.87 -1.44
CA LEU A 93 -6.60 -13.34 -1.88
C LEU A 93 -6.24 -12.07 -1.11
N ASP A 94 -7.18 -11.14 -0.94
CA ASP A 94 -6.98 -9.88 -0.20
C ASP A 94 -6.56 -10.11 1.25
N ARG A 95 -7.19 -11.07 1.92
CA ARG A 95 -6.80 -11.45 3.29
C ARG A 95 -5.37 -11.97 3.34
N SER A 96 -5.00 -12.84 2.39
CA SER A 96 -3.64 -13.38 2.31
C SER A 96 -2.61 -12.28 2.03
N ILE A 97 -2.87 -11.41 1.05
CA ILE A 97 -2.00 -10.28 0.71
C ILE A 97 -1.86 -9.33 1.90
N THR A 98 -2.95 -9.00 2.57
CA THR A 98 -2.93 -8.10 3.74
C THR A 98 -2.10 -8.69 4.88
N ALA A 99 -2.26 -9.98 5.17
CA ALA A 99 -1.46 -10.65 6.19
C ALA A 99 0.03 -10.69 5.81
N PHE A 100 0.35 -10.98 4.54
CA PHE A 100 1.72 -10.98 4.03
C PHE A 100 2.36 -9.60 4.13
N LEU A 101 1.68 -8.54 3.66
CA LEU A 101 2.21 -7.17 3.67
C LEU A 101 2.44 -6.66 5.10
N ARG A 102 1.58 -7.04 6.04
CA ARG A 102 1.80 -6.71 7.46
C ARG A 102 3.05 -7.40 8.01
N LEU A 103 3.24 -8.68 7.72
CA LEU A 103 4.45 -9.42 8.10
C LEU A 103 5.71 -8.87 7.39
N LEU A 104 5.56 -8.34 6.18
CA LEU A 104 6.62 -7.72 5.38
C LEU A 104 7.05 -6.35 5.89
N SER A 105 6.17 -5.61 6.56
CA SER A 105 6.43 -4.23 6.96
C SER A 105 7.77 -4.02 7.68
N PRO A 106 8.20 -4.84 8.67
CA PRO A 106 9.51 -4.67 9.32
C PRO A 106 10.72 -4.82 8.37
N HIS A 107 10.51 -5.45 7.21
CA HIS A 107 11.55 -5.86 6.27
C HIS A 107 11.58 -4.99 5.00
N VAL A 108 10.69 -4.01 4.85
CA VAL A 108 10.41 -3.36 3.54
C VAL A 108 11.60 -2.62 2.92
N LEU A 109 12.60 -2.24 3.72
CA LEU A 109 13.84 -1.62 3.23
C LEU A 109 14.88 -2.63 2.70
N GLN A 110 14.61 -3.93 2.83
CA GLN A 110 15.49 -4.99 2.35
C GLN A 110 15.22 -5.29 0.88
N GLN A 111 16.27 -5.61 0.12
CA GLN A 111 16.14 -5.96 -1.30
C GLN A 111 15.22 -7.17 -1.52
N SER A 112 15.24 -8.15 -0.61
CA SER A 112 14.35 -9.31 -0.63
C SER A 112 12.88 -8.92 -0.55
N ALA A 113 12.55 -7.91 0.27
CA ALA A 113 11.20 -7.36 0.38
C ALA A 113 10.76 -6.64 -0.91
N LEU A 114 11.66 -5.92 -1.58
CA LEU A 114 11.35 -5.27 -2.86
C LEU A 114 11.08 -6.28 -3.97
N LYS A 115 11.81 -7.40 -4.02
CA LYS A 115 11.54 -8.53 -4.95
C LYS A 115 10.13 -9.08 -4.81
N VAL A 116 9.70 -9.37 -3.57
CA VAL A 116 8.35 -9.91 -3.34
C VAL A 116 7.26 -8.85 -3.57
N LEU A 117 7.50 -7.58 -3.21
CA LEU A 117 6.55 -6.49 -3.50
C LEU A 117 6.34 -6.30 -5.00
N GLU A 118 7.41 -6.33 -5.80
CA GLU A 118 7.35 -6.21 -7.25
C GLU A 118 6.46 -7.31 -7.87
N TRP A 119 6.61 -8.54 -7.38
CA TRP A 119 5.73 -9.65 -7.77
C TRP A 119 4.27 -9.39 -7.42
N LEU A 120 3.98 -9.00 -6.18
CA LEU A 120 2.59 -8.74 -5.76
C LEU A 120 1.96 -7.58 -6.55
N LEU A 121 2.73 -6.54 -6.85
CA LEU A 121 2.32 -5.41 -7.69
C LEU A 121 1.92 -5.86 -9.09
N ARG A 122 2.76 -6.65 -9.75
CA ARG A 122 2.53 -7.06 -11.14
C ARG A 122 1.50 -8.18 -11.26
N GLN A 123 1.52 -9.15 -10.35
CA GLN A 123 0.70 -10.35 -10.44
C GLN A 123 -0.71 -10.17 -9.87
N PHE A 124 -0.84 -9.39 -8.79
CA PHE A 124 -2.12 -9.20 -8.10
C PHE A 124 -2.63 -7.76 -8.14
N SER A 125 -1.87 -6.83 -8.75
CA SER A 125 -2.21 -5.41 -8.84
C SER A 125 -2.54 -4.80 -7.49
N ILE A 126 -1.72 -5.09 -6.47
CA ILE A 126 -1.95 -4.61 -5.09
C ILE A 126 -1.95 -3.08 -4.97
N ASN A 127 -1.35 -2.39 -5.94
CA ASN A 127 -1.40 -0.93 -6.07
C ASN A 127 -2.78 -0.38 -6.46
N GLU A 128 -3.66 -1.22 -7.01
CA GLU A 128 -5.04 -0.90 -7.36
C GLU A 128 -6.00 -1.47 -6.30
N PHE A 129 -5.84 -2.75 -5.95
CA PHE A 129 -6.83 -3.48 -5.15
C PHE A 129 -6.56 -3.51 -3.65
N ASN A 130 -5.34 -3.21 -3.21
CA ASN A 130 -4.90 -3.36 -1.82
C ASN A 130 -4.19 -2.13 -1.26
N VAL A 131 -4.55 -0.92 -1.73
CA VAL A 131 -3.91 0.35 -1.37
C VAL A 131 -3.73 0.50 0.14
N ASN A 132 -4.78 0.23 0.93
CA ASN A 132 -4.72 0.31 2.40
C ASN A 132 -3.68 -0.65 2.99
N ALA A 133 -3.57 -1.88 2.49
CA ALA A 133 -2.60 -2.84 3.00
C ALA A 133 -1.16 -2.49 2.58
N VAL A 134 -0.99 -1.92 1.39
CA VAL A 134 0.30 -1.38 0.94
C VAL A 134 0.71 -0.21 1.84
N MET A 135 -0.21 0.73 2.09
CA MET A 135 0.04 1.86 2.99
C MET A 135 0.33 1.40 4.42
N GLU A 136 -0.41 0.42 4.94
CA GLU A 136 -0.15 -0.20 6.25
C GLU A 136 1.30 -0.73 6.34
N CYS A 137 1.81 -1.30 5.25
CA CYS A 137 3.16 -1.84 5.16
C CYS A 137 4.25 -0.75 5.10
N VAL A 138 4.06 0.30 4.29
CA VAL A 138 5.14 1.25 3.96
C VAL A 138 5.09 2.58 4.74
N LEU A 139 3.95 2.95 5.33
CA LEU A 139 3.77 4.24 5.97
C LEU A 139 4.78 4.54 7.10
N PRO A 140 5.24 3.56 7.92
CA PRO A 140 6.30 3.82 8.92
C PRO A 140 7.64 4.28 8.32
N TYR A 141 7.80 4.18 7.00
CA TYR A 141 9.01 4.53 6.26
C TYR A 141 8.82 5.76 5.37
N HIS A 142 7.85 6.63 5.69
CA HIS A 142 7.46 7.78 4.86
C HIS A 142 8.59 8.77 4.51
N GLU A 143 9.67 8.80 5.31
CA GLU A 143 10.85 9.64 5.09
C GLU A 143 11.91 8.98 4.17
N THR A 144 11.61 7.80 3.59
CA THR A 144 12.55 7.06 2.74
C THR A 144 12.24 7.16 1.25
N MET A 145 13.25 6.89 0.40
CA MET A 145 13.04 6.76 -1.04
C MET A 145 12.12 5.58 -1.39
N THR A 146 12.20 4.48 -0.64
CA THR A 146 11.35 3.30 -0.83
C THR A 146 9.87 3.66 -0.75
N PHE A 147 9.48 4.50 0.21
CA PHE A 147 8.11 4.99 0.29
C PHE A 147 7.69 5.74 -0.98
N ILE A 148 8.52 6.67 -1.47
CA ILE A 148 8.22 7.44 -2.69
C ILE A 148 8.11 6.54 -3.92
N MET A 149 8.98 5.54 -4.05
CA MET A 149 8.90 4.55 -5.12
C MET A 149 7.55 3.82 -5.09
N VAL A 150 7.08 3.39 -3.91
CA VAL A 150 5.78 2.73 -3.76
C VAL A 150 4.61 3.68 -4.06
N ILE A 151 4.61 4.90 -3.50
CA ILE A 151 3.53 5.89 -3.72
C ILE A 151 3.35 6.24 -5.20
N ARG A 152 4.44 6.26 -5.98
CA ARG A 152 4.39 6.47 -7.43
C ARG A 152 3.65 5.38 -8.19
N LEU A 153 3.63 4.16 -7.67
CA LEU A 153 2.97 3.03 -8.30
C LEU A 153 1.50 2.89 -7.88
N LEU A 154 1.09 3.51 -6.77
CA LEU A 154 -0.28 3.44 -6.27
C LEU A 154 -1.26 4.12 -7.22
N ALA A 155 -2.33 3.38 -7.55
CA ALA A 155 -3.45 3.87 -8.35
C ALA A 155 -4.56 4.38 -7.42
N VAL A 156 -4.31 5.50 -6.75
CA VAL A 156 -5.26 6.14 -5.83
C VAL A 156 -6.25 7.00 -6.62
N PRO A 157 -7.57 6.76 -6.51
CA PRO A 157 -8.60 7.63 -7.08
C PRO A 157 -8.52 9.06 -6.51
N GLN A 158 -8.90 10.07 -7.30
CA GLN A 158 -8.89 11.47 -6.84
C GLN A 158 -9.92 11.74 -5.74
N ASP A 159 -10.98 10.94 -5.70
CA ASP A 159 -12.05 10.94 -4.70
C ASP A 159 -11.77 9.98 -3.52
N ASP A 160 -10.58 9.38 -3.44
CA ASP A 160 -10.22 8.51 -2.32
C ASP A 160 -10.25 9.31 -0.99
N PRO A 161 -11.05 8.89 0.00
CA PRO A 161 -11.27 9.68 1.21
C PRO A 161 -10.04 9.77 2.12
N LEU A 162 -9.05 8.89 1.96
CA LEU A 162 -7.91 8.79 2.88
C LEU A 162 -6.57 9.12 2.21
N TRP A 163 -6.44 8.83 0.91
CA TRP A 163 -5.15 8.82 0.22
C TRP A 163 -5.04 9.83 -0.93
N HIS A 164 -6.11 10.56 -1.28
CA HIS A 164 -6.09 11.50 -2.42
C HIS A 164 -4.93 12.53 -2.35
N TRP A 165 -4.51 12.94 -1.15
CA TRP A 165 -3.41 13.89 -0.95
C TRP A 165 -2.03 13.36 -1.35
N LEU A 166 -1.86 12.05 -1.45
CA LEU A 166 -0.60 11.44 -1.87
C LEU A 166 -0.22 11.84 -3.29
N ASP A 167 -1.16 12.31 -4.10
CA ASP A 167 -0.87 12.84 -5.43
C ASP A 167 0.07 14.07 -5.38
N GLY A 168 -0.05 14.90 -4.33
CA GLY A 168 0.90 15.98 -4.07
C GLY A 168 2.31 15.48 -3.76
N VAL A 169 2.40 14.44 -2.92
CA VAL A 169 3.67 13.78 -2.55
C VAL A 169 4.32 13.13 -3.77
N ARG A 170 3.51 12.44 -4.59
CA ARG A 170 3.93 11.78 -5.83
C ARG A 170 4.59 12.77 -6.79
N ARG A 171 3.95 13.93 -7.01
CA ARG A 171 4.48 15.01 -7.86
C ARG A 171 5.77 15.60 -7.30
N ALA A 172 5.80 15.88 -6.00
CA ALA A 172 6.96 16.48 -5.33
C ALA A 172 8.21 15.59 -5.42
N SER A 173 8.04 14.26 -5.51
CA SER A 173 9.14 13.30 -5.65
C SER A 173 10.17 13.35 -4.52
N MET A 174 9.75 13.85 -3.35
CA MET A 174 10.56 13.96 -2.15
C MET A 174 9.90 13.18 -1.02
N PRO A 175 10.68 12.61 -0.08
CA PRO A 175 10.14 11.97 1.11
C PRO A 175 9.13 12.85 1.83
N LEU A 176 8.08 12.21 2.35
CA LEU A 176 7.09 12.89 3.16
C LEU A 176 7.72 13.22 4.50
N SER A 177 7.88 14.50 4.86
CA SER A 177 8.38 14.86 6.18
C SER A 177 7.35 14.52 7.27
N ARG A 178 7.82 14.20 8.47
CA ARG A 178 6.94 13.99 9.62
C ARG A 178 6.05 15.20 9.93
N ASP A 179 6.57 16.41 9.74
CA ASP A 179 5.80 17.65 9.93
C ASP A 179 4.59 17.73 8.98
N LEU A 180 4.79 17.39 7.70
CA LEU A 180 3.71 17.40 6.72
C LEU A 180 2.69 16.29 7.02
N LEU A 181 3.17 15.11 7.42
CA LEU A 181 2.30 14.00 7.86
C LEU A 181 1.45 14.42 9.06
N VAL A 182 2.04 14.99 10.12
CA VAL A 182 1.30 15.42 11.31
C VAL A 182 0.31 16.54 11.00
N LYS A 183 0.70 17.51 10.15
CA LYS A 183 -0.23 18.54 9.65
C LYS A 183 -1.42 17.92 8.92
N ARG A 184 -1.19 16.85 8.16
CA ARG A 184 -2.27 16.11 7.48
C ARG A 184 -3.17 15.38 8.47
N ILE A 185 -2.60 14.73 9.48
CA ILE A 185 -3.34 14.06 10.57
C ILE A 185 -4.28 15.04 11.28
N HIS A 186 -3.84 16.27 11.58
CA HIS A 186 -4.71 17.31 12.15
C HIS A 186 -5.89 17.69 11.23
N SER A 187 -5.70 17.59 9.93
CA SER A 187 -6.73 17.93 8.93
C SER A 187 -7.67 16.75 8.65
N GLU A 188 -7.20 15.52 8.87
CA GLU A 188 -7.90 14.28 8.52
C GLU A 188 -7.87 13.27 9.68
N PRO A 189 -8.90 13.27 10.54
CA PRO A 189 -8.99 12.34 11.68
C PRO A 189 -8.95 10.86 11.28
N ALA A 190 -9.44 10.52 10.08
CA ALA A 190 -9.41 9.16 9.55
C ALA A 190 -7.98 8.63 9.39
N LEU A 191 -7.00 9.50 9.11
CA LEU A 191 -5.60 9.11 9.01
C LEU A 191 -5.02 8.72 10.38
N LEU A 192 -5.40 9.42 11.45
CA LEU A 192 -5.01 9.03 12.81
C LEU A 192 -5.54 7.64 13.17
N GLN A 193 -6.82 7.39 12.89
CA GLN A 193 -7.47 6.09 13.13
C GLN A 193 -6.82 4.97 12.32
N PHE A 194 -6.43 5.26 11.07
CA PHE A 194 -5.69 4.31 10.26
C PHE A 194 -4.36 3.93 10.93
N ILE A 195 -3.58 4.92 11.40
CA ILE A 195 -2.28 4.69 12.05
C ILE A 195 -2.43 3.86 13.34
N GLN A 196 -3.44 4.14 14.16
CA GLN A 196 -3.78 3.32 15.33
C GLN A 196 -4.07 1.88 14.94
N THR A 197 -4.92 1.70 13.94
CA THR A 197 -5.30 0.38 13.42
C THR A 197 -4.07 -0.40 12.90
N VAL A 198 -3.08 0.27 12.28
CA VAL A 198 -1.82 -0.37 11.85
C VAL A 198 -1.08 -0.95 13.05
N LEU A 199 -0.95 -0.20 14.14
CA LEU A 199 -0.28 -0.67 15.35
C LEU A 199 -1.04 -1.84 15.98
N ASP A 200 -2.35 -1.69 16.19
CA ASP A 200 -3.21 -2.71 16.81
C ASP A 200 -3.14 -4.04 16.07
N ARG A 201 -3.22 -3.99 14.74
CA ARG A 201 -3.13 -5.19 13.89
C ARG A 201 -1.75 -5.82 13.91
N SER A 202 -0.69 -5.01 13.95
CA SER A 202 0.69 -5.51 14.07
C SER A 202 0.91 -6.23 15.41
N VAL A 203 0.42 -5.64 16.51
CA VAL A 203 0.46 -6.23 17.85
C VAL A 203 -0.37 -7.51 17.92
N SER A 204 -1.60 -7.48 17.42
CA SER A 204 -2.50 -8.63 17.40
C SER A 204 -1.95 -9.80 16.57
N ALA A 205 -1.18 -9.50 15.52
CA ALA A 205 -0.48 -10.50 14.71
C ALA A 205 0.85 -10.98 15.33
N GLY A 206 1.25 -10.48 16.50
CA GLY A 206 2.50 -10.83 17.17
C GLY A 206 3.74 -10.43 16.37
N ILE A 207 3.68 -9.32 15.62
CA ILE A 207 4.78 -8.87 14.76
C ILE A 207 5.68 -7.92 15.55
N ARG A 208 6.98 -8.26 15.62
CA ARG A 208 8.00 -7.44 16.29
C ARG A 208 8.48 -6.35 15.33
N HIS A 209 7.84 -5.18 15.40
CA HIS A 209 8.11 -4.07 14.48
C HIS A 209 8.65 -2.82 15.20
N LYS A 210 9.96 -2.80 15.47
CA LYS A 210 10.60 -1.69 16.22
C LYS A 210 10.40 -0.34 15.54
N THR A 211 10.51 -0.29 14.22
CA THR A 211 10.37 0.96 13.45
C THR A 211 8.95 1.49 13.55
N LEU A 212 7.93 0.63 13.42
CA LEU A 212 6.53 1.02 13.59
C LEU A 212 6.27 1.60 14.98
N TRP A 213 6.75 0.96 16.05
CA TRP A 213 6.60 1.48 17.41
C TRP A 213 7.27 2.84 17.60
N SER A 214 8.53 2.97 17.18
CA SER A 214 9.27 4.23 17.31
C SER A 214 8.61 5.35 16.51
N TRP A 215 8.19 5.04 15.28
CA TRP A 215 7.50 5.99 14.41
C TRP A 215 6.13 6.38 14.98
N TYR A 216 5.33 5.41 15.44
CA TYR A 216 4.03 5.64 16.06
C TYR A 216 4.14 6.60 17.24
N LEU A 217 5.06 6.34 18.16
CA LEU A 217 5.29 7.20 19.33
C LEU A 217 5.73 8.61 18.91
N ALA A 218 6.64 8.73 17.95
CA ALA A 218 7.12 10.02 17.48
C ALA A 218 6.01 10.85 16.80
N VAL A 219 5.19 10.22 15.95
CA VAL A 219 4.05 10.88 15.28
C VAL A 219 3.02 11.33 16.30
N HIS A 220 2.65 10.48 17.26
CA HIS A 220 1.64 10.83 18.27
C HIS A 220 2.14 11.89 19.25
N ALA A 221 3.40 11.81 19.68
CA ALA A 221 4.00 12.85 20.52
C ALA A 221 3.99 14.21 19.82
N GLN A 222 4.37 14.25 18.54
CA GLN A 222 4.34 15.49 17.77
C GLN A 222 2.91 15.97 17.47
N TYR A 223 1.97 15.06 17.20
CA TYR A 223 0.55 15.39 17.04
C TYR A 223 -0.01 16.09 18.28
N LEU A 224 0.29 15.56 19.47
CA LEU A 224 -0.08 16.18 20.75
C LEU A 224 0.63 17.52 20.98
N SER A 225 1.93 17.61 20.71
CA SER A 225 2.69 18.84 20.94
C SER A 225 2.32 19.97 19.98
N THR A 226 1.76 19.64 18.82
CA THR A 226 1.33 20.60 17.79
C THR A 226 -0.18 20.80 17.76
N ALA A 227 -0.89 20.36 18.81
CA ALA A 227 -2.33 20.55 18.95
C ALA A 227 -2.69 22.04 18.76
N PRO A 228 -3.57 22.39 17.81
CA PRO A 228 -3.89 23.78 17.53
C PRO A 228 -4.51 24.45 18.77
N ALA A 229 -4.05 25.65 19.11
CA ALA A 229 -4.58 26.42 20.25
C ALA A 229 -6.10 26.68 20.13
N ALA A 230 -6.63 26.72 18.90
CA ALA A 230 -8.06 26.82 18.62
C ALA A 230 -8.89 25.62 19.11
N ALA A 231 -8.26 24.47 19.35
CA ALA A 231 -8.89 23.27 19.92
C ALA A 231 -8.88 23.27 21.47
N GLY A 232 -8.43 24.35 22.12
CA GLY A 232 -8.33 24.42 23.58
C GLY A 232 -7.11 23.70 24.17
N GLY A 233 -6.12 23.35 23.35
CA GLY A 233 -4.94 22.59 23.76
C GLY A 233 -5.10 21.08 23.61
N ILE A 234 -4.44 20.30 24.48
CA ILE A 234 -4.56 18.84 24.50
C ILE A 234 -5.95 18.47 25.05
N THR A 235 -6.75 17.79 24.24
CA THR A 235 -8.10 17.34 24.64
C THR A 235 -8.09 15.87 25.09
N ASP A 236 -9.07 15.49 25.91
CA ASP A 236 -9.29 14.08 26.31
C ASP A 236 -9.46 13.15 25.10
N ALA A 237 -10.08 13.63 24.02
CA ALA A 237 -10.23 12.88 22.78
C ALA A 237 -8.87 12.58 22.13
N MET A 238 -7.95 13.55 22.14
CA MET A 238 -6.58 13.37 21.63
C MET A 238 -5.78 12.42 22.52
N LEU A 239 -5.94 12.50 23.84
CA LEU A 239 -5.29 11.58 24.78
C LEU A 239 -5.78 10.14 24.60
N ARG A 240 -7.09 9.93 24.44
CA ARG A 240 -7.67 8.59 24.14
C ARG A 240 -7.21 8.05 22.79
N ALA A 241 -7.04 8.93 21.80
CA ALA A 241 -6.50 8.55 20.50
C ALA A 241 -5.00 8.15 20.58
N VAL A 242 -4.25 8.68 21.53
CA VAL A 242 -2.82 8.39 21.67
C VAL A 242 -2.55 7.23 22.62
N ALA A 243 -3.46 6.96 23.56
CA ALA A 243 -3.35 5.86 24.50
C ALA A 243 -3.11 4.56 23.73
N PRO A 244 -1.95 3.88 23.93
CA PRO A 244 -1.66 2.66 23.21
C PRO A 244 -2.70 1.58 23.57
N PRO A 245 -2.84 0.52 22.76
CA PRO A 245 -3.72 -0.63 23.05
C PRO A 245 -3.28 -1.46 24.28
N ILE A 246 -2.54 -0.89 25.23
CA ILE A 246 -1.96 -1.56 26.41
C ILE A 246 -2.82 -1.30 27.67
N LEU A 247 -4.13 -1.08 27.49
CA LEU A 247 -5.11 -1.23 28.58
C LEU A 247 -5.96 -2.48 28.30
#